data_AF-A0A969U8K3-F1
#
_entry.id   AF-A0A969U8K3-F1
#
_cell.length_a   1.000
_cell.length_b   1.000
_cell.length_c   1.000
_cell.angle_alpha   90.00
_cell.angle_beta   90.00
_cell.angle_gamma   90.00
#
_symmetry.space_group_name_H-M   'P 1'
#
loop_
_entity.id
_entity.type
_entity.pdbx_description
1 polymer ?
#
loop_
_entity_poly.entity_id
_entity_poly.type
_entity_poly.pdbx_seq_one_letter_code
_entity_poly.pdbx_strand_id
1 'polypeptide(L)' 'MDLLVNSAIINSDHGRLLRGGSWADGPRYCRSAVRSDYVPDSRSSGFGFRVVCAAAWT' A
#
# COMPACT_ATOMS: atom_id res chain seq x y z
N MET A 1 10.34 -22.29 -19.15
CA MET A 1 10.12 -21.98 -17.73
C MET A 1 10.20 -20.46 -17.48
N ASP A 2 9.93 -19.62 -18.50
CA ASP A 2 10.55 -18.28 -18.60
C ASP A 2 9.53 -17.14 -18.79
N LEU A 3 8.26 -17.38 -18.46
CA LEU A 3 7.19 -16.37 -18.50
C LEU A 3 6.59 -16.12 -17.11
N LEU A 4 6.43 -17.19 -16.32
CA LEU A 4 5.93 -17.10 -14.95
C LEU A 4 6.91 -16.37 -14.02
N VAL A 5 8.22 -16.60 -14.14
CA VAL A 5 9.25 -15.96 -13.30
C VAL A 5 9.30 -14.46 -13.55
N ASN A 6 9.22 -14.03 -14.81
CA ASN A 6 9.13 -12.62 -15.14
C ASN A 6 7.85 -11.99 -14.59
N SER A 7 6.68 -12.63 -14.78
CA SER A 7 5.43 -12.10 -14.21
C SER A 7 5.43 -12.02 -12.68
N ALA A 8 6.09 -12.96 -12.00
CA ALA A 8 6.23 -12.97 -10.55
C ALA A 8 7.13 -11.83 -10.07
N ILE A 9 8.32 -11.66 -10.67
CA ILE A 9 9.25 -10.54 -10.38
C ILE A 9 8.58 -9.18 -10.67
N ILE A 10 7.85 -9.07 -11.78
CA ILE A 10 7.11 -7.84 -12.13
C ILE A 10 5.92 -7.61 -11.16
N ASN A 11 5.41 -8.61 -10.43
CA ASN A 11 4.30 -8.40 -9.49
C ASN A 11 4.75 -8.22 -8.03
N SER A 12 5.88 -8.84 -7.64
CA SER A 12 6.37 -8.88 -6.26
C SER A 12 7.12 -7.63 -5.80
N ASP A 13 7.75 -6.88 -6.71
CA ASP A 13 8.63 -5.74 -6.33
C ASP A 13 7.99 -4.35 -6.45
N HIS A 14 6.73 -4.24 -6.90
CA HIS A 14 6.06 -2.95 -6.95
C HIS A 14 5.44 -2.60 -5.59
N GLY A 15 6.05 -1.61 -4.92
CA GLY A 15 5.56 -1.05 -3.67
C GLY A 15 4.09 -0.65 -3.75
N ARG A 16 3.30 -1.03 -2.74
CA ARG A 16 1.92 -0.58 -2.56
C ARG A 16 1.92 0.72 -1.79
N LEU A 17 1.12 1.68 -2.27
CA LEU A 17 1.01 2.99 -1.67
C LEU A 17 0.13 2.96 -0.42
N LEU A 18 0.70 3.38 0.70
CA LEU A 18 0.00 3.72 1.94
C LEU A 18 -0.16 5.25 2.07
N ARG A 19 -1.19 5.65 2.82
CA ARG A 19 -1.56 7.05 3.08
C ARG A 19 -1.89 7.25 4.55
N GLY A 20 -1.69 8.46 5.05
CA GLY A 20 -2.28 8.93 6.31
C GLY A 20 -1.52 8.58 7.60
N GLY A 21 -0.34 7.95 7.50
CA GLY A 21 0.50 7.62 8.66
C GLY A 21 -0.15 6.66 9.66
N SER A 22 0.53 6.48 10.79
CA SER A 22 0.16 5.61 11.91
C SER A 22 0.23 6.34 13.24
N TRP A 23 -0.13 5.65 14.33
CA TRP A 23 -0.07 6.20 15.70
C TRP A 23 1.35 6.53 16.18
N ALA A 24 2.38 5.91 15.58
CA ALA A 24 3.78 6.15 15.93
C ALA A 24 4.39 7.31 15.12
N ASP A 25 3.69 7.80 14.10
CA ASP A 25 4.19 8.82 13.20
C ASP A 25 3.97 10.23 13.76
N GLY A 26 4.94 11.11 13.51
CA GLY A 26 4.80 12.52 13.86
C GLY A 26 3.68 13.21 13.08
N PRO A 27 3.08 14.31 13.60
CA PRO A 27 1.90 14.95 12.99
C PRO A 27 2.04 15.34 11.51
N ARG A 28 3.26 15.61 11.06
CA ARG A 28 3.57 15.93 9.65
C ARG A 28 3.28 14.76 8.69
N TYR A 29 3.41 13.52 9.18
CA TYR A 29 3.25 12.29 8.40
C TYR A 29 1.82 11.72 8.45
N CYS A 30 1.00 12.13 9.42
CA CYS A 30 -0.41 11.71 9.54
C CYS A 30 -1.38 12.48 8.63
N ARG A 31 -0.86 13.16 7.60
CA ARG A 31 -1.66 13.96 6.66
C ARG A 31 -2.09 13.12 5.46
N SER A 32 -3.29 13.37 4.91
CA SER A 32 -3.82 12.64 3.75
C SER A 32 -2.96 12.73 2.48
N ALA A 33 -2.14 13.78 2.38
CA ALA A 33 -1.23 14.02 1.26
C ALA A 33 0.06 13.19 1.33
N VAL A 34 0.38 12.60 2.49
CA VAL A 34 1.59 11.80 2.69
C VAL A 34 1.44 10.47 1.96
N ARG A 35 2.50 10.09 1.25
CA ARG A 35 2.59 8.93 0.37
C ARG A 35 3.81 8.12 0.79
N SER A 36 3.61 6.88 1.18
CA SER A 36 4.68 5.96 1.53
C SER A 36 4.45 4.65 0.80
N ASP A 37 5.46 4.17 0.09
CA ASP A 37 5.44 2.92 -0.66
C ASP A 37 6.21 1.84 0.08
N TYR A 38 5.60 0.66 0.17
CA TYR A 38 6.21 -0.52 0.80
C TYR A 38 5.93 -1.75 -0.03
N VAL A 39 6.86 -2.71 -0.08
CA VAL A 39 6.61 -4.00 -0.74
C VAL A 39 5.38 -4.68 -0.13
N PRO A 40 4.56 -5.40 -0.92
CA PRO A 40 3.32 -6.01 -0.43
C PRO A 40 3.49 -6.92 0.79
N ASP A 41 4.65 -7.56 0.91
CA ASP A 41 4.98 -8.48 2.00
C ASP A 41 5.41 -7.79 3.30
N SER A 42 5.57 -6.46 3.29
CA SER A 42 5.93 -5.69 4.48
C SER A 42 4.79 -5.66 5.49
N ARG A 43 5.04 -6.19 6.68
CA ARG A 43 4.09 -6.20 7.80
C ARG A 43 4.58 -5.29 8.92
N SER A 44 3.73 -4.36 9.35
CA SER A 44 3.98 -3.46 10.46
C SER A 44 2.69 -3.25 11.25
N SER A 45 2.81 -3.11 12.58
CA SER A 45 1.69 -2.74 13.46
C SER A 45 1.14 -1.32 13.20
N GLY A 46 1.85 -0.52 12.41
CA GLY A 46 1.38 0.78 11.94
C GLY A 46 0.63 0.73 10.60
N PHE A 47 0.60 -0.42 9.92
CA PHE A 47 -0.06 -0.57 8.61
C PHE A 47 -1.49 -1.09 8.77
N GLY A 48 -2.37 -0.69 7.84
CA GLY A 48 -3.76 -1.12 7.80
C GLY A 48 -4.44 -0.73 6.49
N PHE A 49 -5.73 -1.02 6.37
CA PHE A 49 -6.55 -0.70 5.20
C PHE A 49 -7.88 -0.08 5.60
N ARG A 50 -8.47 0.71 4.69
CA ARG A 50 -9.84 1.23 4.82
C ARG A 50 -10.67 0.59 3.72
N VAL A 51 -11.79 -0.03 4.10
CA VAL A 51 -12.74 -0.59 3.13
C VAL A 51 -13.55 0.56 2.54
N VAL A 52 -13.79 0.51 1.24
CA VAL A 52 -14.63 1.47 0.51
C VAL A 52 -15.70 0.71 -0.26
N CYS A 53 -16.91 1.26 -0.30
CA CYS A 53 -17.97 0.73 -1.15
C CYS A 53 -17.77 1.25 -2.58
N ALA A 54 -17.95 0.39 -3.58
CA ALA A 54 -18.07 0.86 -4.95
C ALA A 54 -19.40 1.63 -5.08
N ALA A 55 -19.34 2.85 -5.60
CA ALA A 55 -20.56 3.53 -6.03
C ALA A 55 -21.09 2.79 -7.26
N ALA A 56 -22.29 2.23 -7.18
CA ALA A 56 -22.99 1.76 -8.35
C ALA A 56 -23.38 2.99 -9.18
N TRP A 57 -22.91 3.06 -10.42
CA TRP A 57 -23.38 4.08 -11.35
C TRP A 57 -24.74 3.63 -11.89
N THR A 58 -25.77 4.45 -11.69
CA THR A 58 -27.08 4.29 -12.33
C THR A 58 -27.18 5.23 -13.52
#